data_AF-A0A962XJ36-F1
#
_entry.id   AF-A0A962XJ36-F1
#
_cell.length_a   1.000
_cell.length_b   1.000
_cell.length_c   1.000
_cell.angle_alpha   90.00
_cell.angle_beta   90.00
_cell.angle_gamma   90.00
#
_symmetry.space_group_name_H-M   'P 1'
#
loop_
_entity.id
_entity.type
_entity.pdbx_description
1 polymer ?
#
loop_
_entity_poly.entity_id
_entity_poly.type
_entity_poly.pdbx_seq_one_letter_code
_entity_poly.pdbx_strand_id
1 'polypeptide(L)'
;AGPFVDGHNALTGEQTEYRHVFSKGIHLIVPRITLNPRVLTFFADDGRLFFVVPMGARACIGTTDTPVETPFAEVTDEERRFVLDNINKRLNLDRPLTCADIVAERCGVRPLVVKAQAGDHGHDWLRWSRKHEIEVDRTRAHLSIFGGKLTDCINVGDEVSRIVAQLGIVLPHRDHRWY
;
A
#
# COMPACT_ATOMS: atom_id res chain seq x y z
N ALA A 1 -1.82 10.56 8.85
CA ALA A 1 -0.97 11.08 7.77
C ALA A 1 -0.21 9.97 7.03
N GLY A 2 -0.85 8.84 6.66
CA GLY A 2 -0.26 7.71 5.89
C GLY A 2 1.27 7.63 5.84
N PRO A 3 1.90 7.76 4.66
CA PRO A 3 3.36 7.70 4.52
C PRO A 3 4.11 8.97 4.97
N PHE A 4 3.42 9.95 5.52
CA PHE A 4 3.96 11.22 5.99
C PHE A 4 4.01 11.34 7.52
N VAL A 5 3.66 10.28 8.25
CA VAL A 5 3.65 10.28 9.72
C VAL A 5 5.03 10.58 10.28
N ASP A 6 6.10 9.98 9.75
CA ASP A 6 7.46 10.22 10.24
C ASP A 6 7.86 11.71 10.12
N GLY A 7 7.52 12.33 8.99
CA GLY A 7 7.75 13.76 8.77
C GLY A 7 6.89 14.63 9.70
N HIS A 8 5.65 14.25 9.94
CA HIS A 8 4.78 14.94 10.90
C HIS A 8 5.34 14.87 12.32
N ASN A 9 5.77 13.69 12.76
CA ASN A 9 6.36 13.46 14.08
C ASN A 9 7.62 14.28 14.28
N ALA A 10 8.49 14.35 13.27
CA ALA A 10 9.68 15.21 13.31
C ALA A 10 9.32 16.69 13.48
N LEU A 11 8.29 17.18 12.75
CA LEU A 11 7.83 18.57 12.85
C LEU A 11 7.20 18.90 14.21
N THR A 12 6.54 17.91 14.84
CA THR A 12 5.92 18.08 16.15
C THR A 12 6.86 17.69 17.31
N GLY A 13 8.07 17.20 17.04
CA GLY A 13 9.03 16.77 18.06
C GLY A 13 8.65 15.47 18.78
N GLU A 14 7.78 14.67 18.18
CA GLU A 14 7.35 13.37 18.70
C GLU A 14 8.45 12.32 18.50
N GLN A 15 8.68 11.52 19.54
CA GLN A 15 9.64 10.43 19.51
C GLN A 15 8.87 9.11 19.50
N THR A 16 9.13 8.28 18.50
CA THR A 16 8.44 7.00 18.31
C THR A 16 9.43 5.84 18.18
N GLU A 17 9.04 4.67 18.67
CA GLU A 17 9.82 3.43 18.51
C GLU A 17 9.74 2.88 17.09
N TYR A 18 8.67 3.20 16.37
CA TYR A 18 8.45 2.80 14.99
C TYR A 18 8.73 3.93 13.99
N ARG A 19 9.08 3.52 12.77
CA ARG A 19 9.23 4.38 11.59
C ARG A 19 8.75 3.67 10.33
N HIS A 20 8.64 4.43 9.25
CA HIS A 20 8.28 3.90 7.94
C HIS A 20 9.50 3.54 7.10
N VAL A 21 9.29 2.49 6.32
CA VAL A 21 10.07 2.17 5.12
C VAL A 21 9.09 2.02 3.97
N PHE A 22 9.52 2.40 2.77
CA PHE A 22 8.59 2.59 1.67
C PHE A 22 8.76 1.54 0.58
N SER A 23 7.63 0.98 0.15
CA SER A 23 7.53 0.09 -1.01
C SER A 23 6.55 0.67 -2.03
N LYS A 24 7.06 1.02 -3.20
CA LYS A 24 6.28 1.48 -4.34
C LYS A 24 5.60 0.30 -5.04
N GLY A 25 4.36 0.50 -5.45
CA GLY A 25 3.64 -0.41 -6.32
C GLY A 25 2.87 0.34 -7.38
N ILE A 26 2.97 -0.14 -8.62
CA ILE A 26 2.23 0.43 -9.75
C ILE A 26 1.10 -0.48 -10.21
N HIS A 27 0.14 0.08 -10.94
CA HIS A 27 -0.80 -0.66 -11.78
C HIS A 27 -0.99 0.07 -13.11
N LEU A 28 -1.16 -0.69 -14.18
CA LEU A 28 -1.48 -0.20 -15.52
C LEU A 28 -2.95 -0.47 -15.82
N ILE A 29 -3.65 0.55 -16.33
CA ILE A 29 -5.00 0.42 -16.84
C ILE A 29 -4.94 0.31 -18.37
N VAL A 30 -5.47 -0.79 -18.91
CA VAL A 30 -5.49 -1.09 -20.35
C VAL A 30 -6.92 -1.37 -20.81
N PRO A 31 -7.22 -1.39 -22.13
CA PRO A 31 -8.46 -1.94 -22.65
C PRO A 31 -8.75 -3.35 -22.10
N ARG A 32 -10.02 -3.71 -21.99
CA ARG A 32 -10.42 -5.03 -21.48
C ARG A 32 -9.73 -6.17 -22.24
N ILE A 33 -9.01 -7.02 -21.51
CA ILE A 33 -8.22 -8.12 -22.08
C ILE A 33 -8.96 -9.47 -22.11
N THR A 34 -10.08 -9.59 -21.39
CA THR A 34 -10.90 -10.81 -21.35
C THR A 34 -12.35 -10.48 -21.02
N LEU A 35 -13.28 -11.30 -21.49
CA LEU A 35 -14.70 -11.27 -21.09
C LEU A 35 -14.96 -11.96 -19.74
N ASN A 36 -13.96 -12.67 -19.20
CA ASN A 36 -14.09 -13.33 -17.91
C ASN A 36 -14.24 -12.28 -16.79
N PRO A 37 -15.32 -12.32 -16.00
CA PRO A 37 -15.53 -11.34 -14.93
C PRO A 37 -14.69 -11.62 -13.67
N ARG A 38 -13.96 -12.74 -13.60
CA ARG A 38 -13.14 -13.11 -12.44
C ARG A 38 -11.84 -12.32 -12.43
N VAL A 39 -11.33 -12.04 -11.22
CA VAL A 39 -9.95 -11.60 -11.04
C VAL A 39 -9.02 -12.75 -11.41
N LEU A 40 -8.08 -12.49 -12.31
CA LEU A 40 -7.04 -13.45 -12.65
C LEU A 40 -5.82 -13.18 -11.79
N THR A 41 -5.20 -14.25 -11.31
CA THR A 41 -4.05 -14.18 -10.40
C THR A 41 -2.92 -14.99 -11.01
N PHE A 42 -1.72 -14.41 -11.03
CA PHE A 42 -0.55 -14.98 -11.67
C PHE A 42 0.68 -14.80 -10.79
N PHE A 43 1.68 -15.67 -10.99
CA PHE A 43 3.03 -15.43 -10.50
C PHE A 43 3.84 -14.71 -11.56
N ALA A 44 4.43 -13.57 -11.21
CA ALA A 44 5.40 -12.87 -12.01
C ALA A 44 6.71 -13.67 -12.10
N ASP A 45 7.62 -13.28 -12.99
CA ASP A 45 8.89 -13.98 -13.22
C ASP A 45 9.76 -14.09 -11.95
N ASP A 46 9.59 -13.16 -11.01
CA ASP A 46 10.27 -13.15 -9.71
C ASP A 46 9.48 -13.86 -8.59
N GLY A 47 8.41 -14.57 -8.94
CA GLY A 47 7.57 -15.32 -8.00
C GLY A 47 6.56 -14.49 -7.21
N ARG A 48 6.46 -13.17 -7.44
CA ARG A 48 5.44 -12.34 -6.78
C ARG A 48 4.06 -12.54 -7.41
N LEU A 49 3.02 -12.39 -6.60
CA LEU A 49 1.66 -12.39 -7.12
C LEU A 49 1.33 -11.06 -7.81
N PHE A 50 0.74 -11.15 -8.98
CA PHE A 50 0.10 -10.02 -9.66
C PHE A 50 -1.27 -10.43 -10.21
N PHE A 51 -2.12 -9.45 -10.42
CA PHE A 51 -3.53 -9.58 -10.70
C PHE A 51 -3.88 -8.88 -12.02
N VAL A 52 -4.88 -9.44 -12.68
CA VAL A 52 -5.69 -8.73 -13.66
C VAL A 52 -7.08 -8.57 -13.06
N VAL A 53 -7.46 -7.34 -12.76
CA VAL A 53 -8.77 -7.00 -12.20
C VAL A 53 -9.64 -6.43 -13.33
N PRO A 54 -10.74 -7.12 -13.70
CA PRO A 54 -11.71 -6.57 -14.65
C PRO A 54 -12.35 -5.28 -14.10
N MET A 55 -12.39 -4.23 -14.92
CA MET A 55 -12.95 -2.92 -14.59
C MET A 55 -13.85 -2.41 -15.73
N GLY A 56 -15.01 -3.04 -15.91
CA GLY A 56 -15.94 -2.70 -16.99
C GLY A 56 -15.31 -2.90 -18.38
N ALA A 57 -15.12 -1.81 -19.13
CA ALA A 57 -14.46 -1.83 -20.44
C ALA A 57 -12.92 -1.81 -20.37
N ARG A 58 -12.34 -1.88 -19.17
CA ARG A 58 -10.90 -1.83 -18.89
C ARG A 58 -10.45 -3.03 -18.07
N ALA A 59 -9.14 -3.21 -17.97
CA ALA A 59 -8.51 -4.11 -17.02
C ALA A 59 -7.39 -3.36 -16.26
N CYS A 60 -7.28 -3.62 -14.96
CA CYS A 60 -6.20 -3.13 -14.12
C CYS A 60 -5.20 -4.25 -13.88
N ILE A 61 -3.95 -4.04 -14.26
CA ILE A 61 -2.87 -5.03 -14.21
C ILE A 61 -1.80 -4.55 -13.25
N GLY A 62 -1.44 -5.37 -12.26
CA GLY A 62 -0.41 -5.03 -11.30
C GLY A 62 -0.33 -6.04 -10.16
N THR A 63 0.62 -5.93 -9.22
CA THR A 63 1.42 -4.74 -8.94
C THR A 63 2.91 -5.04 -8.88
N THR A 64 3.72 -3.99 -8.76
CA THR A 64 5.13 -4.05 -8.41
C THR A 64 5.34 -3.90 -6.89
N ASP A 65 6.54 -4.27 -6.44
CA ASP A 65 7.01 -4.06 -5.07
C ASP A 65 8.48 -3.59 -5.16
N THR A 66 8.66 -2.27 -5.27
CA THR A 66 9.95 -1.61 -5.52
C THR A 66 10.30 -0.76 -4.30
N PRO A 67 11.40 -1.02 -3.58
CA PRO A 67 11.84 -0.15 -2.48
C PRO A 67 12.07 1.29 -2.98
N VAL A 68 11.63 2.27 -2.19
CA VAL A 68 11.87 3.69 -2.46
C VAL A 68 12.25 4.41 -1.18
N GLU A 69 12.97 5.51 -1.30
CA GLU A 69 13.43 6.30 -0.14
C GLU A 69 12.38 7.30 0.34
N THR A 70 11.46 7.70 -0.53
CA THR A 70 10.49 8.76 -0.26
C THR A 70 9.07 8.34 -0.63
N PRO A 71 8.05 8.97 -0.04
CA PRO A 71 6.65 8.72 -0.39
C PRO A 71 6.24 9.36 -1.72
N PHE A 72 7.10 10.18 -2.33
CA PHE A 72 6.89 10.78 -3.64
C PHE A 72 7.46 9.85 -4.70
N ALA A 73 6.57 9.22 -5.48
CA ALA A 73 7.00 8.23 -6.43
C ALA A 73 6.20 8.26 -7.73
N GLU A 74 6.91 8.02 -8.83
CA GLU A 74 6.36 8.00 -10.18
C GLU A 74 6.58 6.63 -10.84
N VAL A 75 5.81 6.37 -11.89
CA VAL A 75 5.92 5.15 -12.70
C VAL A 75 7.10 5.27 -13.66
N THR A 76 8.00 4.29 -13.64
CA THR A 76 9.15 4.24 -14.56
C THR A 76 8.86 3.35 -15.77
N ASP A 77 9.63 3.55 -16.85
CA ASP A 77 9.52 2.72 -18.06
C ASP A 77 9.91 1.26 -17.81
N GLU A 78 10.79 1.01 -16.84
CA GLU A 78 11.13 -0.35 -16.40
C GLU A 78 9.93 -1.04 -15.75
N GLU A 79 9.18 -0.35 -14.91
CA GLU A 79 8.00 -0.94 -14.26
C GLU A 79 6.85 -1.14 -15.25
N ARG A 80 6.67 -0.22 -16.20
CA ARG A 80 5.73 -0.42 -17.32
C ARG A 80 6.04 -1.71 -18.06
N ARG A 81 7.30 -1.87 -18.49
CA ARG A 81 7.77 -3.06 -19.19
C ARG A 81 7.61 -4.31 -18.33
N PHE A 82 7.98 -4.27 -17.06
CA PHE A 82 7.82 -5.39 -16.15
C PHE A 82 6.36 -5.88 -16.10
N VAL A 83 5.39 -4.98 -15.93
CA VAL A 83 3.97 -5.37 -15.87
C VAL A 83 3.49 -5.92 -17.22
N LEU A 84 3.83 -5.26 -18.33
CA LEU A 84 3.44 -5.67 -19.68
C LEU A 84 4.06 -7.02 -20.08
N ASP A 85 5.35 -7.21 -19.83
CA ASP A 85 6.07 -8.44 -20.15
C ASP A 85 5.50 -9.62 -19.35
N ASN A 86 5.23 -9.41 -18.06
CA ASN A 86 4.61 -10.45 -17.23
C ASN A 86 3.24 -10.85 -17.79
N ILE A 87 2.34 -9.90 -18.08
CA ILE A 87 1.01 -10.28 -18.57
C ILE A 87 1.06 -10.92 -19.96
N ASN A 88 1.89 -10.42 -20.87
CA ASN A 88 2.07 -10.97 -22.21
C ASN A 88 2.61 -12.41 -22.19
N LYS A 89 3.41 -12.77 -21.17
CA LYS A 89 3.90 -14.15 -20.97
C LYS A 89 2.84 -15.08 -20.37
N ARG A 90 1.84 -14.56 -19.65
CA ARG A 90 0.84 -15.38 -18.92
C ARG A 90 -0.48 -15.55 -19.65
N LEU A 91 -0.78 -14.68 -20.61
CA LEU A 91 -2.01 -14.75 -21.39
C LEU A 91 -1.71 -14.91 -22.89
N ASN A 92 -2.45 -15.81 -23.53
CA ASN A 92 -2.46 -15.92 -24.98
C ASN A 92 -3.41 -14.85 -25.56
N LEU A 93 -2.88 -13.64 -25.75
CA LEU A 93 -3.60 -12.51 -26.34
C LEU A 93 -3.45 -12.53 -27.87
N ASP A 94 -4.46 -12.05 -28.60
CA ASP A 94 -4.41 -11.93 -30.07
C ASP A 94 -3.19 -11.12 -30.56
N ARG A 95 -2.82 -10.09 -29.78
CA ARG A 95 -1.56 -9.36 -29.91
C ARG A 95 -1.00 -9.00 -28.53
N PRO A 96 0.33 -8.89 -28.37
CA PRO A 96 0.92 -8.41 -27.13
C PRO A 96 0.44 -6.98 -26.80
N LEU A 97 0.25 -6.73 -25.50
CA LEU A 97 0.04 -5.37 -24.97
C LEU A 97 1.35 -4.59 -25.05
N THR A 98 1.24 -3.31 -25.36
CA THR A 98 2.37 -2.37 -25.49
C THR A 98 2.12 -1.12 -24.65
N CYS A 99 3.13 -0.26 -24.50
CA CYS A 99 2.95 1.03 -23.83
C CYS A 99 1.86 1.90 -24.47
N ALA A 100 1.59 1.72 -25.77
CA ALA A 100 0.51 2.44 -26.47
C ALA A 100 -0.90 1.99 -26.03
N ASP A 101 -1.02 0.82 -25.41
CA ASP A 101 -2.28 0.31 -24.86
C ASP A 101 -2.56 0.82 -23.43
N ILE A 102 -1.60 1.51 -22.80
CA ILE A 102 -1.76 2.08 -21.46
C ILE A 102 -2.66 3.31 -21.55
N VAL A 103 -3.80 3.25 -20.87
CA VAL A 103 -4.81 4.31 -20.83
C VAL A 103 -4.60 5.22 -19.63
N ALA A 104 -4.19 4.63 -18.51
CA ALA A 104 -3.90 5.34 -17.29
C ALA A 104 -2.96 4.51 -16.41
N GLU A 105 -2.31 5.18 -15.49
CA GLU A 105 -1.39 4.58 -14.55
C GLU A 105 -1.80 4.92 -13.11
N ARG A 106 -1.45 4.03 -12.20
CA ARG A 106 -1.59 4.23 -10.76
C ARG A 106 -0.25 3.92 -10.12
N CYS A 107 0.24 4.86 -9.32
CA CYS A 107 1.42 4.70 -8.48
C CYS A 107 1.00 4.94 -7.04
N GLY A 108 1.43 4.06 -6.13
CA GLY A 108 1.21 4.23 -4.71
C GLY A 108 2.42 3.74 -3.92
N VAL A 109 2.68 4.39 -2.80
CA VAL A 109 3.73 4.01 -1.86
C VAL A 109 3.09 3.43 -0.61
N ARG A 110 3.54 2.23 -0.23
CA ARG A 110 3.14 1.51 0.98
C ARG A 110 4.03 1.97 2.13
N PRO A 111 3.48 2.57 3.19
CA PRO A 111 4.21 2.89 4.40
C PRO A 111 4.31 1.64 5.28
N LEU A 112 5.38 0.86 5.14
CA LEU A 112 5.57 -0.36 5.92
C LEU A 112 6.21 -0.01 7.27
N VAL A 113 5.81 -0.71 8.33
CA VAL A 113 6.24 -0.40 9.70
C VAL A 113 7.47 -1.23 10.09
N VAL A 114 8.48 -0.58 10.66
CA VAL A 114 9.67 -1.20 11.24
C VAL A 114 10.03 -0.55 12.57
N LYS A 115 10.64 -1.32 13.48
CA LYS A 115 11.22 -0.76 14.72
C LYS A 115 12.49 0.02 14.40
N ALA A 116 12.61 1.24 14.93
CA ALA A 116 13.75 2.13 14.71
C ALA A 116 15.09 1.55 15.20
N GLN A 117 15.05 0.67 16.20
CA GLN A 117 16.23 0.04 16.82
C GLN A 117 16.57 -1.35 16.25
N ALA A 118 15.78 -1.88 15.31
CA ALA A 118 16.19 -3.08 14.61
C ALA A 118 17.37 -2.70 13.72
N GLY A 119 18.57 -3.18 14.07
CA GLY A 119 19.77 -2.99 13.26
C GLY A 119 19.50 -3.32 11.80
N ASP A 120 20.27 -2.68 10.92
CA ASP A 120 20.19 -2.73 9.46
C ASP A 120 20.49 -4.15 8.91
N HIS A 121 19.66 -5.12 9.30
CA HIS A 121 19.71 -6.48 8.83
C HIS A 121 19.11 -6.49 7.44
N GLY A 122 20.01 -6.25 6.49
CA GLY A 122 19.72 -6.20 5.08
C GLY A 122 18.91 -7.38 4.55
N HIS A 123 18.28 -7.10 3.41
CA HIS A 123 17.94 -8.05 2.35
C HIS A 123 16.67 -8.90 2.44
N ASP A 124 15.78 -8.73 3.43
CA ASP A 124 14.47 -9.41 3.41
C ASP A 124 13.29 -8.45 3.61
N TRP A 125 13.20 -7.43 2.76
CA TRP A 125 12.11 -6.43 2.75
C TRP A 125 10.72 -7.05 2.50
N LEU A 126 10.68 -8.22 1.85
CA LEU A 126 9.44 -9.00 1.64
C LEU A 126 8.82 -9.48 2.96
N ARG A 127 9.60 -9.54 4.04
CA ARG A 127 9.14 -9.92 5.39
C ARG A 127 8.73 -8.73 6.26
N TRP A 128 8.84 -7.50 5.78
CA TRP A 128 8.44 -6.35 6.57
C TRP A 128 6.95 -6.36 6.87
N SER A 129 6.62 -6.03 8.12
CA SER A 129 5.27 -6.17 8.64
C SER A 129 4.32 -5.24 7.89
N ARG A 130 3.26 -5.83 7.34
CA ARG A 130 2.13 -5.09 6.79
C ARG A 130 1.03 -4.87 7.84
N LYS A 131 1.33 -5.07 9.13
CA LYS A 131 0.41 -4.77 10.24
C LYS A 131 0.45 -3.27 10.54
N HIS A 132 -0.55 -2.78 11.27
CA HIS A 132 -0.47 -1.45 11.86
C HIS A 132 0.23 -1.51 13.22
N GLU A 133 0.82 -0.39 13.60
CA GLU A 133 1.26 -0.11 14.97
C GLU A 133 0.73 1.28 15.36
N ILE A 134 0.35 1.45 16.63
CA ILE A 134 -0.14 2.74 17.15
C ILE A 134 0.70 3.13 18.36
N GLU A 135 1.27 4.33 18.31
CA GLU A 135 1.99 4.94 19.43
C GLU A 135 1.23 6.16 19.94
N VAL A 136 1.27 6.37 21.26
CA VAL A 136 0.49 7.39 21.95
C VAL A 136 1.37 8.15 22.94
N ASP A 137 1.56 9.44 22.70
CA ASP A 137 2.05 10.37 23.72
C ASP A 137 0.84 10.89 24.50
N ARG A 138 0.66 10.35 25.71
CA ARG A 138 -0.45 10.73 26.61
C ARG A 138 -0.27 12.13 27.21
N THR A 139 0.96 12.63 27.32
CA THR A 139 1.23 13.95 27.90
C THR A 139 0.84 15.06 26.93
N ARG A 140 1.02 14.80 25.63
CA ARG A 140 0.69 15.73 24.54
C ARG A 140 -0.64 15.43 23.86
N ALA A 141 -1.31 14.34 24.26
CA ALA A 141 -2.50 13.81 23.62
C ALA A 141 -2.31 13.62 22.10
N HIS A 142 -1.15 13.07 21.71
CA HIS A 142 -0.77 12.83 20.33
C HIS A 142 -0.75 11.32 20.02
N LEU A 143 -1.19 10.96 18.81
CA LEU A 143 -1.32 9.57 18.37
C LEU A 143 -0.73 9.42 16.96
N SER A 144 0.21 8.50 16.82
CA SER A 144 0.83 8.14 15.54
C SER A 144 0.37 6.75 15.10
N ILE A 145 -0.04 6.61 13.84
CA ILE A 145 -0.45 5.33 13.25
C ILE A 145 0.55 4.97 12.16
N PHE A 146 1.21 3.83 12.29
CA PHE A 146 2.17 3.32 11.32
C PHE A 146 1.55 2.15 10.54
N GLY A 147 1.75 2.11 9.24
CA GLY A 147 1.25 1.02 8.39
C GLY A 147 -0.28 0.88 8.36
N GLY A 148 -0.74 -0.38 8.43
CA GLY A 148 -2.15 -0.73 8.30
C GLY A 148 -2.60 -1.03 6.86
N LYS A 149 -3.48 -2.01 6.72
CA LYS A 149 -4.09 -2.36 5.43
C LYS A 149 -5.48 -1.75 5.32
N LEU A 150 -5.90 -1.44 4.09
CA LEU A 150 -7.28 -1.03 3.83
C LEU A 150 -8.30 -2.06 4.34
N THR A 151 -7.99 -3.36 4.24
CA THR A 151 -8.86 -4.43 4.71
C THR A 151 -9.02 -4.49 6.23
N ASP A 152 -8.15 -3.80 6.98
CA ASP A 152 -8.11 -3.81 8.44
C ASP A 152 -8.47 -2.42 9.03
N CYS A 153 -8.87 -1.47 8.17
CA CYS A 153 -9.04 -0.08 8.56
C CYS A 153 -10.10 0.14 9.65
N ILE A 154 -11.12 -0.72 9.69
CA ILE A 154 -12.16 -0.68 10.72
C ILE A 154 -11.60 -1.07 12.08
N ASN A 155 -10.85 -2.18 12.17
CA ASN A 155 -10.27 -2.62 13.44
C ASN A 155 -9.29 -1.58 13.98
N VAL A 156 -8.50 -0.97 13.09
CA VAL A 156 -7.65 0.19 13.42
C VAL A 156 -8.50 1.36 13.93
N GLY A 157 -9.62 1.65 13.27
CA GLY A 157 -10.55 2.71 13.69
C GLY A 157 -11.15 2.49 15.07
N ASP A 158 -11.53 1.25 15.40
CA ASP A 158 -12.06 0.88 16.72
C ASP A 158 -10.98 1.01 17.81
N GLU A 159 -9.73 0.64 17.50
CA GLU A 159 -8.60 0.82 18.38
C GLU A 159 -8.29 2.30 18.64
N VAL A 160 -8.22 3.12 17.58
CA VAL A 160 -8.05 4.58 17.68
C VAL A 160 -9.17 5.19 18.51
N SER A 161 -10.42 4.78 18.29
CA SER A 161 -11.57 5.28 19.04
C SER A 161 -11.44 5.02 20.54
N ARG A 162 -11.03 3.80 20.93
CA ARG A 162 -10.77 3.48 22.34
C ARG A 162 -9.65 4.32 22.93
N ILE A 163 -8.56 4.54 22.20
CA ILE A 163 -7.42 5.34 22.67
C ILE A 163 -7.85 6.81 22.85
N VAL A 164 -8.52 7.38 21.86
CA VAL A 164 -9.00 8.77 21.89
C VAL A 164 -9.96 9.00 23.07
N ALA A 165 -10.83 8.04 23.38
CA ALA A 165 -11.67 8.10 24.58
C ALA A 165 -10.84 8.14 25.89
N GLN A 166 -9.74 7.39 25.97
CA GLN A 166 -8.82 7.43 27.12
C GLN A 166 -8.06 8.75 27.25
N LEU A 167 -7.97 9.53 26.17
CA LEU A 167 -7.40 10.89 26.18
C LEU A 167 -8.44 11.95 26.60
N GLY A 168 -9.62 11.53 27.07
CA GLY A 168 -10.68 12.42 27.57
C GLY A 168 -11.61 12.97 26.49
N ILE A 169 -11.50 12.50 25.25
CA ILE A 169 -12.39 12.91 24.16
C ILE A 169 -13.68 12.09 24.20
N VAL A 170 -14.83 12.77 24.31
CA VAL A 170 -16.15 12.14 24.26
C VAL A 170 -16.49 11.78 22.82
N LEU A 171 -16.70 10.49 22.54
CA LEU A 171 -17.12 10.01 21.22
C LEU A 171 -18.64 10.18 21.07
N PRO A 172 -19.14 10.97 20.10
CA PRO A 172 -20.57 11.24 19.95
C PRO A 172 -21.38 10.00 19.52
N HIS A 173 -20.72 9.03 18.89
CA HIS A 173 -21.36 7.85 18.29
C HIS A 173 -20.63 6.56 18.69
N ARG A 174 -20.33 6.41 19.99
CA ARG A 174 -19.52 5.30 20.53
C ARG A 174 -19.99 3.91 20.08
N ASP A 175 -21.30 3.68 20.05
CA ASP A 175 -21.89 2.36 19.76
C ASP A 175 -22.44 2.26 18.34
N HIS A 176 -22.14 3.25 17.48
CA HIS A 176 -22.63 3.24 16.11
C HIS A 176 -21.84 2.24 15.27
N ARG A 177 -22.57 1.30 14.66
CA ARG A 177 -22.02 0.36 13.70
C ARG A 177 -22.00 0.99 12.32
N TRP A 178 -20.80 1.21 11.80
CA TRP A 178 -20.60 1.80 10.47
C TRP A 178 -20.89 0.82 9.32
N TYR A 179 -21.09 -0.48 9.62
CA TYR A 179 -21.40 -1.55 8.69
C TYR A 179 -22.11 -2.76 9.35
#